data_AF-A0A960YS28-F1
#
_entry.id   AF-A0A960YS28-F1
#
_cell.length_a   1.000
_cell.length_b   1.000
_cell.length_c   1.000
_cell.angle_alpha   90.00
_cell.angle_beta   90.00
_cell.angle_gamma   90.00
#
_symmetry.space_group_name_H-M   'P 1'
#
loop_
_entity.id
_entity.type
_entity.pdbx_description
1 polymer ?
#
loop_
_entity_poly.entity_id
_entity_poly.type
_entity_poly.pdbx_seq_one_letter_code
_entity_poly.pdbx_strand_id
1 'polypeptide(L)'
;MKRTRLLLCVIIGLWSPWIALAAQQKAIFTIADQNKIHPIAAGGTLDLQVDAKLPVNTHLYIRHLSSLSFSIVTTASAAENSGFRAEFVEFPAGRNHDQDEILEGKGAGKAGTWKLRVFEVQGRSVTNKVWPVKINITSQVCNSQTNRCYRPQTTTATIKVRVSGPKVQTSMRSASAINWLTSVADAKTKASSSGKNIYVIITAPTWCGYCKQMERYTFTDANVAKILNSGFIPLRILDDSPDLNTFRFSGYPTQILLKSDFSEITRSIPRQPADLYSFLGKYSKTSPEPGDNQTTDTQTGESFRFTVTLSGTFRKESDNNWVRITKSGEREEFTETRRGNQFIVLQSKQSKQYIALPEKGGPVYLYTEGKWQKAAGYTVDR
;
A
#
# COMPACT_ATOMS: atom_id res chain seq x y z
N MET A 1 23.15 9.23 -86.74
CA MET A 1 22.73 8.45 -85.56
C MET A 1 23.50 8.92 -84.33
N LYS A 2 22.96 9.87 -83.56
CA LYS A 2 23.54 10.31 -82.27
C LYS A 2 22.68 9.70 -81.16
N ARG A 3 23.26 8.79 -80.37
CA ARG A 3 22.58 8.07 -79.28
C ARG A 3 22.52 8.96 -78.04
N THR A 4 21.32 9.37 -77.68
CA THR A 4 20.99 10.05 -76.43
C THR A 4 21.14 9.08 -75.26
N ARG A 5 22.04 9.35 -74.31
CA ARG A 5 22.17 8.59 -73.06
C ARG A 5 21.12 9.09 -72.07
N LEU A 6 20.15 8.23 -71.75
CA LEU A 6 19.18 8.42 -70.68
C LEU A 6 19.90 8.19 -69.33
N LEU A 7 19.97 9.22 -68.48
CA LEU A 7 20.40 9.05 -67.09
C LEU A 7 19.30 8.30 -66.31
N LEU A 8 19.59 7.08 -65.87
CA LEU A 8 18.79 6.37 -64.87
C LEU A 8 19.08 7.00 -63.49
N CYS A 9 18.12 7.72 -62.92
CA CYS A 9 18.13 8.06 -61.49
C CYS A 9 17.92 6.78 -60.68
N VAL A 10 19.00 6.29 -60.06
CA VAL A 10 18.92 5.25 -59.03
C VAL A 10 18.34 5.88 -57.76
N ILE A 11 17.05 5.69 -57.53
CA ILE A 11 16.42 5.99 -56.25
C ILE A 11 16.85 4.89 -55.28
N ILE A 12 17.87 5.18 -54.47
CA ILE A 12 18.25 4.36 -53.33
C ILE A 12 17.12 4.47 -52.31
N GLY A 13 16.20 3.51 -52.34
CA GLY A 13 15.20 3.33 -51.29
C GLY A 13 15.91 3.02 -49.99
N LEU A 14 16.03 4.03 -49.13
CA LEU A 14 16.37 3.88 -47.72
C LEU A 14 15.26 3.06 -47.05
N TRP A 15 15.40 1.74 -47.10
CA TRP A 15 14.69 0.85 -46.20
C TRP A 15 15.19 1.18 -44.81
N SER A 16 14.43 1.95 -44.03
CA SER A 16 14.64 2.13 -42.60
C SER A 16 14.41 0.78 -41.92
N PRO A 17 15.44 0.03 -41.49
CA PRO A 17 15.19 -0.94 -40.44
C PRO A 17 15.07 -0.13 -39.14
N TRP A 18 14.55 -0.72 -38.07
CA TRP A 18 14.40 -0.10 -36.74
C TRP A 18 13.03 0.54 -36.49
N ILE A 19 11.99 -0.26 -36.65
CA ILE A 19 11.05 -0.39 -35.55
C ILE A 19 11.38 -1.72 -34.88
N ALA A 20 12.45 -1.73 -34.07
CA ALA A 20 12.58 -2.77 -33.07
C ALA A 20 11.40 -2.57 -32.11
N LEU A 21 10.38 -3.43 -32.23
CA LEU A 21 9.39 -3.61 -31.19
C LEU A 21 10.17 -3.78 -29.89
N ALA A 22 10.17 -2.77 -29.03
CA ALA A 22 10.68 -2.91 -27.67
C ALA A 22 9.76 -3.94 -27.01
N ALA A 23 10.16 -5.21 -27.07
CA ALA A 23 9.49 -6.29 -26.38
C ALA A 23 9.38 -5.86 -24.92
N GLN A 24 8.16 -5.56 -24.46
CA GLN A 24 7.93 -5.17 -23.07
C GLN A 24 8.54 -6.27 -22.20
N GLN A 25 9.59 -5.93 -21.45
CA GLN A 25 10.21 -6.84 -20.49
C GLN A 25 9.20 -7.08 -19.36
N LYS A 26 8.36 -8.12 -19.54
CA LYS A 26 7.30 -8.50 -18.60
C LYS A 26 7.81 -9.61 -17.70
N ALA A 27 7.45 -9.52 -16.42
CA ALA A 27 7.51 -10.67 -15.53
C ALA A 27 6.38 -11.64 -15.89
N ILE A 28 6.67 -12.93 -15.88
CA ILE A 28 5.69 -14.00 -16.09
C ILE A 28 5.46 -14.66 -14.75
N PHE A 29 4.21 -14.71 -14.30
CA PHE A 29 3.80 -15.39 -13.08
C PHE A 29 3.02 -16.65 -13.43
N THR A 30 3.30 -17.75 -12.74
CA THR A 30 2.63 -19.03 -12.93
C THR A 30 2.17 -19.55 -11.58
N ILE A 31 0.86 -19.72 -11.42
CA ILE A 31 0.29 -20.33 -10.21
C ILE A 31 0.39 -21.85 -10.35
N ALA A 32 1.06 -22.49 -9.39
CA ALA A 32 1.17 -23.94 -9.35
C ALA A 32 -0.22 -24.58 -9.28
N ASP A 33 -0.42 -25.65 -10.06
CA ASP A 33 -1.69 -26.38 -10.10
C ASP A 33 -2.94 -25.53 -10.44
N GLN A 34 -2.78 -24.41 -11.15
CA GLN A 34 -3.87 -23.49 -11.50
C GLN A 34 -5.13 -24.16 -12.10
N ASN A 35 -4.95 -25.24 -12.85
CA ASN A 35 -6.03 -25.94 -13.55
C ASN A 35 -6.75 -27.01 -12.69
N LYS A 36 -6.17 -27.40 -11.55
CA LYS A 36 -6.77 -28.35 -10.61
C LYS A 36 -7.91 -27.67 -9.84
N ILE A 37 -8.85 -28.49 -9.36
CA ILE A 37 -9.90 -28.01 -8.45
C ILE A 37 -9.35 -28.05 -7.03
N HIS A 38 -9.27 -26.89 -6.41
CA HIS A 38 -8.74 -26.73 -5.07
C HIS A 38 -9.88 -26.74 -4.04
N PRO A 39 -9.94 -27.71 -3.13
CA PRO A 39 -10.88 -27.70 -2.02
C PRO A 39 -10.50 -26.60 -1.02
N ILE A 40 -11.47 -25.80 -0.59
CA ILE A 40 -11.33 -24.84 0.51
C ILE A 40 -12.47 -25.09 1.50
N ALA A 41 -12.18 -25.11 2.80
CA ALA A 41 -13.26 -25.17 3.79
C ALA A 41 -14.11 -23.89 3.73
N ALA A 42 -15.36 -23.96 4.19
CA ALA A 42 -16.19 -22.77 4.34
C ALA A 42 -15.56 -21.81 5.37
N GLY A 43 -15.27 -20.56 4.97
CA GLY A 43 -14.46 -19.63 5.79
C GLY A 43 -12.98 -20.02 5.91
N GLY A 44 -12.50 -20.95 5.08
CA GLY A 44 -11.16 -21.50 5.11
C GLY A 44 -10.16 -20.73 4.26
N THR A 45 -8.93 -21.26 4.21
CA THR A 45 -7.84 -20.73 3.39
C THR A 45 -7.21 -21.82 2.54
N LEU A 46 -6.60 -21.41 1.44
CA LEU A 46 -5.85 -22.25 0.51
C LEU A 46 -4.53 -21.55 0.19
N ASP A 47 -3.42 -22.26 0.39
CA ASP A 47 -2.09 -21.76 0.01
C ASP A 47 -1.66 -22.37 -1.31
N LEU A 48 -1.23 -21.54 -2.26
CA LEU A 48 -0.72 -21.90 -3.56
C LEU A 48 0.67 -21.30 -3.76
N GLN A 49 1.52 -21.99 -4.51
CA GLN A 49 2.80 -21.43 -4.92
C GLN A 49 2.63 -20.62 -6.20
N VAL A 50 3.32 -19.48 -6.28
CA VAL A 50 3.36 -18.63 -7.48
C VAL A 50 4.81 -18.44 -7.87
N ASP A 51 5.19 -19.03 -8.99
CA ASP A 51 6.53 -18.92 -9.55
C ASP A 51 6.60 -17.71 -10.49
N ALA A 52 7.69 -16.94 -10.42
CA ALA A 52 7.96 -15.90 -11.41
C ALA A 52 9.20 -16.19 -12.25
N LYS A 53 9.11 -15.83 -13.53
CA LYS A 53 10.23 -15.72 -14.47
C LYS A 53 10.38 -14.26 -14.88
N LEU A 54 11.62 -13.78 -14.80
CA LEU A 54 11.98 -12.39 -15.06
C LEU A 54 13.16 -12.35 -16.04
N PRO A 55 13.13 -11.49 -17.07
CA PRO A 55 14.25 -11.32 -17.99
C PRO A 55 15.56 -10.99 -17.27
N VAL A 56 16.70 -11.38 -17.83
CA VAL A 56 18.02 -10.96 -17.32
C VAL A 56 18.14 -9.43 -17.31
N ASN A 57 18.96 -8.89 -16.40
CA ASN A 57 19.14 -7.44 -16.20
C ASN A 57 17.86 -6.70 -15.79
N THR A 58 16.90 -7.40 -15.20
CA THR A 58 15.71 -6.79 -14.59
C THR A 58 15.54 -7.21 -13.15
N HIS A 59 14.73 -6.47 -12.41
CA HIS A 59 14.31 -6.85 -11.07
C HIS A 59 12.85 -6.43 -10.79
N LEU A 60 12.28 -7.05 -9.76
CA LEU A 60 11.03 -6.64 -9.13
C LEU A 60 11.30 -6.23 -7.69
N TYR A 61 10.62 -5.21 -7.21
CA TYR A 61 10.54 -4.95 -5.78
C TYR A 61 9.60 -5.94 -5.12
N ILE A 62 10.08 -6.62 -4.08
CA ILE A 62 9.32 -7.64 -3.37
C ILE A 62 8.99 -7.25 -1.94
N ARG A 63 9.78 -6.35 -1.34
CA ARG A 63 9.55 -5.84 0.02
C ARG A 63 10.19 -4.47 0.23
N HIS A 64 9.57 -3.66 1.07
CA HIS A 64 10.19 -2.45 1.62
C HIS A 64 10.97 -2.78 2.89
N LEU A 65 12.23 -2.37 2.96
CA LEU A 65 13.06 -2.55 4.16
C LEU A 65 13.05 -1.32 5.07
N SER A 66 12.61 -0.18 4.56
CA SER A 66 12.70 1.11 5.26
C SER A 66 11.51 2.03 4.96
N SER A 67 11.32 3.02 5.84
CA SER A 67 10.41 4.15 5.64
C SER A 67 10.83 5.09 4.50
N LEU A 68 11.97 4.84 3.85
CA LEU A 68 12.44 5.63 2.71
C LEU A 68 12.11 5.01 1.35
N SER A 69 11.46 3.84 1.33
CA SER A 69 11.12 3.12 0.11
C SER A 69 9.91 3.66 -0.65
N PHE A 70 10.04 3.98 -1.93
CA PHE A 70 8.91 4.46 -2.75
C PHE A 70 8.56 3.54 -3.92
N SER A 71 9.23 2.40 -4.00
CA SER A 71 9.11 1.45 -5.09
C SER A 71 7.74 0.74 -5.13
N ILE A 72 7.33 0.20 -6.28
CA ILE A 72 6.07 -0.55 -6.38
C ILE A 72 6.36 -2.03 -6.14
N VAL A 73 6.00 -2.51 -4.95
CA VAL A 73 6.12 -3.93 -4.60
C VAL A 73 5.14 -4.80 -5.37
N THR A 74 5.54 -6.04 -5.61
CA THR A 74 4.72 -7.04 -6.27
C THR A 74 3.63 -7.55 -5.30
N THR A 75 2.36 -7.47 -5.71
CA THR A 75 1.19 -7.81 -4.88
C THR A 75 0.23 -8.74 -5.59
N ALA A 76 -0.56 -9.51 -4.84
CA ALA A 76 -1.67 -10.30 -5.36
C ALA A 76 -3.01 -9.88 -4.74
N SER A 77 -4.09 -9.98 -5.51
CA SER A 77 -5.47 -9.83 -5.05
C SER A 77 -6.40 -10.79 -5.78
N ALA A 78 -7.57 -11.09 -5.19
CA ALA A 78 -8.65 -11.74 -5.91
C ALA A 78 -9.54 -10.67 -6.55
N ALA A 79 -10.25 -11.01 -7.63
CA ALA A 79 -11.23 -10.11 -8.23
C ALA A 79 -12.29 -9.68 -7.20
N GLU A 80 -12.68 -8.40 -7.28
CA GLU A 80 -13.71 -7.83 -6.42
C GLU A 80 -15.02 -8.61 -6.50
N ASN A 81 -15.77 -8.63 -5.41
CA ASN A 81 -17.08 -9.30 -5.29
C ASN A 81 -17.07 -10.82 -5.60
N SER A 82 -15.90 -11.44 -5.75
CA SER A 82 -15.78 -12.89 -5.97
C SER A 82 -16.13 -13.73 -4.74
N GLY A 83 -16.27 -13.10 -3.56
CA GLY A 83 -16.34 -13.76 -2.26
C GLY A 83 -15.06 -14.51 -1.89
N PHE A 84 -13.96 -14.19 -2.56
CA PHE A 84 -12.63 -14.62 -2.21
C PHE A 84 -11.71 -13.40 -2.05
N ARG A 85 -10.69 -13.55 -1.20
CA ARG A 85 -9.55 -12.62 -1.09
C ARG A 85 -8.29 -13.38 -1.43
N ALA A 86 -7.26 -12.71 -1.93
CA ALA A 86 -5.96 -13.33 -2.13
C ALA A 86 -4.84 -12.35 -1.80
N GLU A 87 -3.72 -12.85 -1.28
CA GLU A 87 -2.52 -12.04 -1.02
C GLU A 87 -1.27 -12.91 -0.95
N PHE A 88 -0.10 -12.31 -1.12
CA PHE A 88 1.16 -13.00 -0.84
C PHE A 88 1.45 -12.96 0.66
N VAL A 89 1.66 -14.14 1.25
CA VAL A 89 1.97 -14.30 2.69
C VAL A 89 3.42 -14.69 2.93
N GLU A 90 4.09 -15.27 1.93
CA GLU A 90 5.54 -15.49 1.94
C GLU A 90 6.12 -15.04 0.60
N PHE A 91 7.33 -14.49 0.66
CA PHE A 91 8.02 -13.84 -0.45
C PHE A 91 9.31 -14.62 -0.78
N PRO A 92 9.76 -14.63 -2.04
CA PRO A 92 11.03 -15.22 -2.39
C PRO A 92 12.19 -14.52 -1.68
N ALA A 93 13.30 -15.22 -1.49
CA ALA A 93 14.53 -14.59 -1.04
C ALA A 93 14.99 -13.56 -2.10
N GLY A 94 15.26 -12.34 -1.66
CA GLY A 94 15.76 -11.27 -2.51
C GLY A 94 17.15 -10.78 -2.10
N ARG A 95 17.60 -9.74 -2.79
CA ARG A 95 18.80 -8.97 -2.47
C ARG A 95 18.39 -7.57 -2.02
N ASN A 96 19.06 -7.02 -1.02
CA ASN A 96 18.88 -5.62 -0.64
C ASN A 96 19.30 -4.70 -1.79
N HIS A 97 18.46 -3.72 -2.10
CA HIS A 97 18.69 -2.68 -3.10
C HIS A 97 18.10 -1.38 -2.59
N ASP A 98 18.97 -0.41 -2.30
CA ASP A 98 18.63 0.84 -1.64
C ASP A 98 17.87 0.64 -0.33
N GLN A 99 16.57 0.98 -0.31
CA GLN A 99 15.69 0.92 0.85
C GLN A 99 14.76 -0.30 0.77
N ASP A 100 14.95 -1.15 -0.23
CA ASP A 100 14.06 -2.23 -0.61
C ASP A 100 14.78 -3.57 -0.74
N GLU A 101 13.99 -4.63 -0.82
CA GLU A 101 14.42 -5.97 -1.21
C GLU A 101 13.90 -6.25 -2.63
N ILE A 102 14.79 -6.69 -3.52
CA ILE A 102 14.49 -6.96 -4.92
C ILE A 102 14.69 -8.44 -5.27
N LEU A 103 13.87 -8.91 -6.21
CA LEU A 103 14.05 -10.20 -6.88
C LEU A 103 14.68 -9.97 -8.26
N GLU A 104 15.88 -10.49 -8.47
CA GLU A 104 16.61 -10.33 -9.74
C GLU A 104 16.18 -11.37 -10.79
N GLY A 105 16.19 -10.94 -12.05
CA GLY A 105 15.79 -11.77 -13.17
C GLY A 105 16.86 -12.75 -13.63
N LYS A 106 16.43 -13.98 -13.88
CA LYS A 106 17.27 -15.12 -14.30
C LYS A 106 16.96 -15.58 -15.73
N GLY A 107 16.37 -14.72 -16.55
CA GLY A 107 15.98 -15.03 -17.93
C GLY A 107 14.91 -16.11 -17.99
N ALA A 108 15.21 -17.21 -18.68
CA ALA A 108 14.31 -18.36 -18.80
C ALA A 108 14.14 -19.15 -17.49
N GLY A 109 15.08 -18.98 -16.54
CA GLY A 109 15.05 -19.63 -15.24
C GLY A 109 14.02 -19.04 -14.28
N LYS A 110 13.64 -19.82 -13.27
CA LYS A 110 12.78 -19.35 -12.18
C LYS A 110 13.53 -18.33 -11.33
N ALA A 111 13.01 -17.11 -11.26
CA ALA A 111 13.58 -16.05 -10.44
C ALA A 111 13.27 -16.26 -8.96
N GLY A 112 12.01 -16.55 -8.62
CA GLY A 112 11.56 -16.77 -7.25
C GLY A 112 10.15 -17.37 -7.17
N THR A 113 9.77 -17.76 -5.96
CA THR A 113 8.46 -18.35 -5.63
C THR A 113 7.84 -17.58 -4.45
N TRP A 114 6.59 -17.15 -4.60
CA TRP A 114 5.76 -16.63 -3.52
C TRP A 114 4.80 -17.71 -3.01
N LYS A 115 4.37 -17.58 -1.75
CA LYS A 115 3.18 -18.27 -1.24
C LYS A 115 1.99 -17.32 -1.32
N LEU A 116 1.03 -17.64 -2.19
CA LEU A 116 -0.26 -16.99 -2.34
C LEU A 116 -1.26 -17.66 -1.41
N ARG A 117 -1.87 -16.90 -0.50
CA ARG A 117 -3.00 -17.36 0.30
C ARG A 117 -4.29 -16.84 -0.29
N VAL A 118 -5.25 -17.74 -0.52
CA VAL A 118 -6.61 -17.44 -0.96
C VAL A 118 -7.57 -17.73 0.19
N PHE A 119 -8.48 -16.81 0.46
CA PHE A 119 -9.44 -16.87 1.56
C PHE A 119 -10.85 -16.98 1.00
N GLU A 120 -11.67 -17.87 1.54
CA GLU A 120 -13.12 -17.85 1.35
C GLU A 120 -13.72 -16.90 2.40
N VAL A 121 -14.26 -15.76 1.98
CA VAL A 121 -14.66 -14.69 2.92
C VAL A 121 -16.16 -14.62 3.19
N GLN A 122 -16.96 -15.45 2.51
CA GLN A 122 -18.42 -15.43 2.66
C GLN A 122 -18.97 -16.49 3.61
N GLY A 123 -18.13 -17.42 4.09
CA GLY A 123 -18.57 -18.53 4.94
C GLY A 123 -19.59 -19.42 4.24
N ARG A 124 -19.41 -19.63 2.93
CA ARG A 124 -20.41 -20.31 2.06
C ARG A 124 -20.73 -21.72 2.54
N SER A 125 -21.98 -22.14 2.34
CA SER A 125 -22.36 -23.54 2.52
C SER A 125 -21.56 -24.45 1.59
N VAL A 126 -21.30 -25.67 2.04
CA VAL A 126 -20.67 -26.71 1.23
C VAL A 126 -21.55 -26.99 0.01
N THR A 127 -20.96 -26.92 -1.18
CA THR A 127 -21.65 -27.25 -2.42
C THR A 127 -20.68 -27.95 -3.39
N ASN A 128 -21.23 -28.66 -4.37
CA ASN A 128 -20.44 -29.22 -5.47
C ASN A 128 -20.02 -28.17 -6.51
N LYS A 129 -20.42 -26.89 -6.33
CA LYS A 129 -20.09 -25.80 -7.24
C LYS A 129 -18.59 -25.55 -7.27
N VAL A 130 -18.06 -25.30 -8.47
CA VAL A 130 -16.67 -24.89 -8.68
C VAL A 130 -16.68 -23.43 -9.10
N TRP A 131 -16.00 -22.59 -8.33
CA TRP A 131 -15.88 -21.16 -8.57
C TRP A 131 -14.58 -20.88 -9.33
N PRO A 132 -14.64 -20.19 -10.49
CA PRO A 132 -13.46 -19.64 -11.13
C PRO A 132 -13.04 -18.36 -10.40
N VAL A 133 -11.96 -18.42 -9.62
CA VAL A 133 -11.44 -17.29 -8.86
C VAL A 133 -10.32 -16.63 -9.67
N LYS A 134 -10.55 -15.38 -10.10
CA LYS A 134 -9.54 -14.58 -10.79
C LYS A 134 -8.57 -13.98 -9.77
N ILE A 135 -7.29 -14.29 -9.91
CA ILE A 135 -6.17 -13.77 -9.12
C ILE A 135 -5.42 -12.75 -9.97
N ASN A 136 -5.36 -11.52 -9.49
CA ASN A 136 -4.63 -10.40 -10.10
C ASN A 136 -3.28 -10.24 -9.41
N ILE A 137 -2.19 -10.37 -10.17
CA ILE A 137 -0.83 -10.12 -9.69
C ILE A 137 -0.33 -8.83 -10.33
N THR A 138 -0.08 -7.81 -9.52
CA THR A 138 0.41 -6.51 -9.96
C THR A 138 1.89 -6.39 -9.63
N SER A 139 2.71 -6.02 -10.61
CA SER A 139 4.15 -5.91 -10.49
C SER A 139 4.71 -4.75 -11.30
N GLN A 140 5.89 -4.25 -10.93
CA GLN A 140 6.62 -3.24 -11.69
C GLN A 140 8.04 -3.73 -11.96
N VAL A 141 8.32 -4.11 -13.21
CA VAL A 141 9.67 -4.50 -13.64
C VAL A 141 10.54 -3.27 -13.77
N CYS A 142 11.78 -3.36 -13.31
CA CYS A 142 12.78 -2.31 -13.46
C CYS A 142 14.04 -2.87 -14.11
N ASN A 143 14.69 -2.05 -14.93
CA ASN A 143 15.98 -2.38 -15.53
C ASN A 143 17.08 -2.19 -14.49
N SER A 144 17.84 -3.24 -14.20
CA SER A 144 18.83 -3.26 -13.11
C SER A 144 20.12 -2.49 -13.41
N GLN A 145 20.36 -2.12 -14.67
CA GLN A 145 21.55 -1.34 -15.06
C GLN A 145 21.27 0.16 -15.00
N THR A 146 20.09 0.58 -15.47
CA THR A 146 19.70 2.00 -15.55
C THR A 146 18.86 2.47 -14.37
N ASN A 147 18.41 1.55 -13.51
CA ASN A 147 17.45 1.79 -12.43
C ASN A 147 16.15 2.45 -12.90
N ARG A 148 15.81 2.30 -14.19
CA ARG A 148 14.55 2.81 -14.75
C ARG A 148 13.48 1.73 -14.66
N CYS A 149 12.36 2.09 -14.04
CA CYS A 149 11.21 1.21 -13.90
C CYS A 149 10.21 1.40 -15.05
N TYR A 150 9.70 0.28 -15.56
CA TYR A 150 8.62 0.27 -16.54
C TYR A 150 7.28 0.59 -15.87
N ARG A 151 6.22 0.83 -16.66
CA ARG A 151 4.88 1.04 -16.10
C ARG A 151 4.40 -0.24 -15.39
N PRO A 152 3.78 -0.13 -14.19
CA PRO A 152 3.21 -1.28 -13.50
C PRO A 152 2.25 -2.05 -14.39
N GLN A 153 2.30 -3.38 -14.31
CA GLN A 153 1.47 -4.30 -15.08
C GLN A 153 0.73 -5.24 -14.13
N THR A 154 -0.49 -5.60 -14.49
CA THR A 154 -1.28 -6.61 -13.79
C THR A 154 -1.47 -7.82 -14.70
N THR A 155 -1.16 -9.00 -14.17
CA THR A 155 -1.41 -10.29 -14.81
C THR A 155 -2.51 -11.01 -14.06
N THR A 156 -3.53 -11.46 -14.79
CA THR A 156 -4.65 -12.20 -14.19
C THR A 156 -4.50 -13.68 -14.51
N ALA A 157 -4.58 -14.53 -13.48
CA ALA A 157 -4.69 -15.97 -13.59
C ALA A 157 -6.03 -16.41 -12.99
N THR A 158 -6.59 -17.53 -13.47
CA THR A 158 -7.84 -18.07 -12.89
C THR A 158 -7.54 -19.41 -12.24
N ILE A 159 -7.93 -19.56 -10.98
CA ILE A 159 -7.89 -20.83 -10.25
C ILE A 159 -9.29 -21.38 -10.07
N LYS A 160 -9.43 -22.70 -9.93
CA LYS A 160 -10.73 -23.35 -9.67
C LYS A 160 -10.82 -23.71 -8.20
N VAL A 161 -11.79 -23.15 -7.48
CA VAL A 161 -11.99 -23.41 -6.06
C VAL A 161 -13.32 -24.12 -5.84
N ARG A 162 -13.36 -25.12 -4.97
CA ARG A 162 -14.60 -25.75 -4.49
C ARG A 162 -14.66 -25.60 -2.98
N VAL A 163 -15.76 -25.04 -2.47
CA VAL A 163 -16.01 -24.98 -1.04
C VAL A 163 -16.48 -26.35 -0.54
N SER A 164 -15.62 -27.02 0.23
CA SER A 164 -15.82 -28.37 0.75
C SER A 164 -15.26 -28.51 2.16
N GLY A 165 -16.01 -29.16 3.05
CA GLY A 165 -15.58 -29.41 4.44
C GLY A 165 -16.36 -28.60 5.48
N PRO A 166 -16.22 -28.93 6.77
CA PRO A 166 -16.95 -28.26 7.85
C PRO A 166 -16.63 -26.77 7.88
N LYS A 167 -17.57 -25.95 8.38
CA LYS A 167 -17.34 -24.52 8.58
C LYS A 167 -16.20 -24.34 9.57
N VAL A 168 -15.07 -23.84 9.09
CA VAL A 168 -13.91 -23.58 9.95
C VAL A 168 -14.06 -22.16 10.46
N GLN A 169 -14.08 -22.00 11.78
CA GLN A 169 -13.76 -20.71 12.39
C GLN A 169 -12.26 -20.50 12.23
N THR A 170 -11.83 -20.18 11.02
CA THR A 170 -10.47 -19.71 10.83
C THR A 170 -10.40 -18.43 11.63
N SER A 171 -9.67 -18.43 12.75
CA SER A 171 -9.30 -17.20 13.42
C SER A 171 -8.52 -16.44 12.37
N MET A 172 -9.18 -15.48 11.76
CA MET A 172 -8.63 -14.67 10.71
C MET A 172 -7.45 -13.94 11.35
N ARG A 173 -6.22 -14.44 11.17
CA ARG A 173 -5.08 -13.52 11.02
C ARG A 173 -5.26 -12.87 9.66
N SER A 174 -6.31 -12.07 9.61
CA SER A 174 -6.69 -11.23 8.50
C SER A 174 -5.58 -10.21 8.42
N ALA A 175 -4.70 -10.30 7.43
CA ALA A 175 -4.46 -9.07 6.70
C ALA A 175 -5.84 -8.74 6.13
N SER A 176 -6.57 -7.82 6.75
CA SER A 176 -8.02 -7.76 6.59
C SER A 176 -8.35 -6.93 5.38
N ALA A 177 -9.24 -7.44 4.51
CA ALA A 177 -10.04 -6.53 3.71
C ALA A 177 -11.02 -5.82 4.66
N ILE A 178 -11.14 -4.51 4.54
CA ILE A 178 -12.13 -3.74 5.28
C ILE A 178 -13.51 -3.98 4.65
N ASN A 179 -14.52 -4.21 5.48
CA ASN A 179 -15.90 -4.49 5.07
C ASN A 179 -16.66 -3.20 4.74
N TRP A 180 -16.19 -2.46 3.73
CA TRP A 180 -16.77 -1.19 3.33
C TRP A 180 -18.26 -1.32 2.99
N LEU A 181 -19.08 -0.52 3.66
CA LEU A 181 -20.38 -0.13 3.14
C LEU A 181 -20.17 0.97 2.10
N THR A 182 -21.08 1.08 1.14
CA THR A 182 -21.03 2.11 0.07
C THR A 182 -22.26 3.01 0.04
N SER A 183 -23.18 2.81 0.99
CA SER A 183 -24.44 3.54 1.14
C SER A 183 -24.53 4.14 2.54
N VAL A 184 -24.92 5.41 2.60
CA VAL A 184 -25.20 6.13 3.85
C VAL A 184 -26.39 5.50 4.58
N ALA A 185 -27.41 5.04 3.84
CA ALA A 185 -28.60 4.43 4.43
C ALA A 185 -28.27 3.11 5.15
N ASP A 186 -27.41 2.28 4.55
CA ASP A 186 -26.96 1.03 5.16
C ASP A 186 -26.08 1.31 6.38
N ALA A 187 -25.21 2.32 6.29
CA ALA A 187 -24.38 2.74 7.41
C ALA A 187 -25.23 3.25 8.58
N LYS A 188 -26.29 4.04 8.33
CA LYS A 188 -27.27 4.48 9.36
C LYS A 188 -27.92 3.29 10.04
N THR A 189 -28.48 2.37 9.25
CA THR A 189 -29.17 1.18 9.78
C THR A 189 -28.24 0.32 10.63
N LYS A 190 -27.00 0.10 10.17
CA LYS A 190 -26.01 -0.72 10.88
C LYS A 190 -25.44 -0.01 12.11
N ALA A 191 -25.27 1.31 12.07
CA ALA A 191 -24.80 2.08 13.20
C ALA A 191 -25.86 2.16 14.31
N SER A 192 -27.13 2.40 13.96
CA SER A 192 -28.24 2.42 14.93
C SER A 192 -28.44 1.08 15.62
N SER A 193 -28.35 -0.04 14.88
CA SER A 193 -28.53 -1.39 15.44
C SER A 193 -27.35 -1.87 16.28
N SER A 194 -26.11 -1.43 15.98
CA SER A 194 -24.90 -1.89 16.67
C SER A 194 -24.35 -0.93 17.72
N GLY A 195 -24.78 0.34 17.72
CA GLY A 195 -24.22 1.41 18.57
C GLY A 195 -22.78 1.82 18.22
N LYS A 196 -22.17 1.22 17.18
CA LYS A 196 -20.78 1.48 16.77
C LYS A 196 -20.64 2.84 16.08
N ASN A 197 -19.49 3.47 16.29
CA ASN A 197 -19.10 4.67 15.56
C ASN A 197 -18.85 4.33 14.09
N ILE A 198 -18.95 5.32 13.22
CA ILE A 198 -18.83 5.18 11.76
C ILE A 198 -17.53 5.82 11.33
N TYR A 199 -16.69 5.06 10.63
CA TYR A 199 -15.52 5.58 9.96
C TYR A 199 -15.86 5.77 8.49
N VAL A 200 -15.82 7.02 8.03
CA VAL A 200 -16.15 7.38 6.65
C VAL A 200 -14.86 7.74 5.91
N ILE A 201 -14.71 7.22 4.69
CA ILE A 201 -13.68 7.64 3.75
C ILE A 201 -14.33 8.06 2.43
N ILE A 202 -14.19 9.34 2.08
CA ILE A 202 -14.56 9.89 0.78
C ILE A 202 -13.31 9.87 -0.09
N THR A 203 -13.32 9.11 -1.17
CA THR A 203 -12.11 8.73 -1.92
C THR A 203 -12.35 8.59 -3.42
N ALA A 204 -11.29 8.78 -4.21
CA ALA A 204 -11.34 8.71 -5.67
C ALA A 204 -10.12 7.93 -6.22
N PRO A 205 -9.97 6.63 -5.88
CA PRO A 205 -8.74 5.88 -6.11
C PRO A 205 -8.40 5.66 -7.60
N THR A 206 -9.29 6.03 -8.53
CA THR A 206 -9.03 6.01 -9.97
C THR A 206 -8.01 7.08 -10.38
N TRP A 207 -8.09 8.29 -9.83
CA TRP A 207 -7.25 9.43 -10.21
C TRP A 207 -6.53 10.13 -9.04
N CYS A 208 -7.02 10.01 -7.81
CA CYS A 208 -6.40 10.64 -6.63
C CYS A 208 -5.20 9.82 -6.10
N GLY A 209 -4.00 10.43 -6.10
CA GLY A 209 -2.76 9.77 -5.68
C GLY A 209 -2.74 9.34 -4.20
N TYR A 210 -3.14 10.23 -3.29
CA TYR A 210 -3.22 9.91 -1.85
C TYR A 210 -4.28 8.85 -1.54
N CYS A 211 -5.36 8.81 -2.34
CA CYS A 211 -6.39 7.79 -2.24
C CYS A 211 -5.84 6.41 -2.59
N LYS A 212 -5.10 6.30 -3.69
CA LYS A 212 -4.36 5.07 -4.07
C LYS A 212 -3.37 4.65 -3.00
N GLN A 213 -2.69 5.62 -2.37
CA GLN A 213 -1.74 5.34 -1.29
C GLN A 213 -2.43 4.73 -0.08
N MET A 214 -3.57 5.27 0.37
CA MET A 214 -4.33 4.72 1.48
C MET A 214 -4.86 3.32 1.17
N GLU A 215 -5.41 3.09 -0.03
CA GLU A 215 -5.87 1.77 -0.46
C GLU A 215 -4.72 0.74 -0.49
N ARG A 216 -3.51 1.15 -0.89
CA ARG A 216 -2.36 0.24 -0.98
C ARG A 216 -1.72 -0.09 0.36
N TYR A 217 -1.62 0.88 1.27
CA TYR A 217 -0.80 0.75 2.48
C TYR A 217 -1.60 0.82 3.77
N THR A 218 -2.58 1.71 3.86
CA THR A 218 -3.33 1.96 5.09
C THR A 218 -4.44 0.93 5.26
N PHE A 219 -5.22 0.69 4.22
CA PHE A 219 -6.41 -0.16 4.26
C PHE A 219 -6.11 -1.64 4.06
N THR A 220 -4.87 -1.98 3.69
CA THR A 220 -4.34 -3.35 3.63
C THR A 220 -3.64 -3.76 4.93
N ASP A 221 -3.36 -2.81 5.82
CA ASP A 221 -2.75 -3.10 7.12
C ASP A 221 -3.70 -3.94 7.99
N ALA A 222 -3.17 -5.03 8.52
CA ALA A 222 -3.94 -6.01 9.27
C ALA A 222 -4.58 -5.42 10.54
N ASN A 223 -3.91 -4.49 11.21
CA ASN A 223 -4.41 -3.89 12.45
C ASN A 223 -5.48 -2.85 12.15
N VAL A 224 -5.25 -1.99 11.15
CA VAL A 224 -6.25 -1.02 10.67
C VAL A 224 -7.52 -1.74 10.23
N ALA A 225 -7.38 -2.76 9.41
CA ALA A 225 -8.54 -3.43 8.87
C ALA A 225 -9.26 -4.28 9.94
N LYS A 226 -8.54 -4.85 10.91
CA LYS A 226 -9.14 -5.51 12.08
C LYS A 226 -9.93 -4.53 12.93
N ILE A 227 -9.37 -3.37 13.26
CA ILE A 227 -10.06 -2.41 14.14
C ILE A 227 -11.26 -1.78 13.44
N LEU A 228 -11.17 -1.46 12.15
CA LEU A 228 -12.30 -0.95 11.38
C LEU A 228 -13.44 -1.97 11.27
N ASN A 229 -13.12 -3.24 11.04
CA ASN A 229 -14.13 -4.29 10.93
C ASN A 229 -14.80 -4.63 12.27
N SER A 230 -14.05 -4.59 13.38
CA SER A 230 -14.55 -5.02 14.68
C SER A 230 -15.15 -3.88 15.51
N GLY A 231 -14.55 -2.69 15.47
CA GLY A 231 -14.91 -1.55 16.32
C GLY A 231 -15.79 -0.48 15.66
N PHE A 232 -15.93 -0.50 14.33
CA PHE A 232 -16.59 0.57 13.58
C PHE A 232 -17.56 0.05 12.53
N ILE A 233 -18.35 0.97 11.97
CA ILE A 233 -19.03 0.83 10.69
C ILE A 233 -18.16 1.52 9.62
N PRO A 234 -17.37 0.78 8.82
CA PRO A 234 -16.56 1.39 7.77
C PRO A 234 -17.44 1.71 6.55
N LEU A 235 -17.52 2.99 6.19
CA LEU A 235 -18.28 3.53 5.05
C LEU A 235 -17.30 4.16 4.04
N ARG A 236 -17.36 3.72 2.79
CA ARG A 236 -16.57 4.27 1.68
C ARG A 236 -17.49 4.93 0.67
N ILE A 237 -17.24 6.21 0.41
CA ILE A 237 -17.96 7.00 -0.59
C ILE A 237 -16.98 7.29 -1.73
N LEU A 238 -17.28 6.78 -2.92
CA LEU A 238 -16.52 7.06 -4.13
C LEU A 238 -16.94 8.40 -4.75
N ASP A 239 -16.10 8.95 -5.62
CA ASP A 239 -16.32 10.21 -6.32
C ASP A 239 -17.52 10.23 -7.28
N ASP A 240 -18.04 9.05 -7.63
CA ASP A 240 -19.25 8.84 -8.43
C ASP A 240 -20.45 8.39 -7.60
N SER A 241 -20.33 8.33 -6.26
CA SER A 241 -21.41 7.87 -5.39
C SER A 241 -22.56 8.87 -5.34
N PRO A 242 -23.84 8.41 -5.40
CA PRO A 242 -25.00 9.29 -5.22
C PRO A 242 -25.04 9.92 -3.83
N ASP A 243 -24.39 9.31 -2.84
CA ASP A 243 -24.34 9.78 -1.45
C ASP A 243 -23.23 10.82 -1.20
N LEU A 244 -22.44 11.18 -2.22
CA LEU A 244 -21.32 12.11 -2.10
C LEU A 244 -21.73 13.47 -1.50
N ASN A 245 -22.90 13.97 -1.89
CA ASN A 245 -23.45 15.25 -1.44
C ASN A 245 -23.95 15.24 0.01
N THR A 246 -24.03 14.06 0.66
CA THR A 246 -24.38 13.93 2.08
C THR A 246 -23.33 14.55 2.98
N PHE A 247 -22.07 14.60 2.52
CA PHE A 247 -20.94 15.08 3.30
C PHE A 247 -20.43 16.40 2.73
N ARG A 248 -20.15 17.37 3.60
CA ARG A 248 -19.35 18.53 3.24
C ARG A 248 -17.87 18.12 3.22
N PHE A 249 -17.19 18.24 2.09
CA PHE A 249 -15.74 17.98 1.98
C PHE A 249 -15.12 18.86 0.90
N SER A 250 -13.82 19.14 1.01
CA SER A 250 -13.10 20.05 0.10
C SER A 250 -12.09 19.34 -0.81
N GLY A 251 -11.92 18.02 -0.68
CA GLY A 251 -11.03 17.25 -1.52
C GLY A 251 -10.86 15.79 -1.09
N TYR A 252 -10.14 15.03 -1.90
CA TYR A 252 -9.89 13.61 -1.66
C TYR A 252 -8.44 13.36 -1.19
N PRO A 253 -8.19 12.36 -0.31
CA PRO A 253 -9.19 11.65 0.50
C PRO A 253 -9.63 12.49 1.70
N THR A 254 -10.92 12.46 2.01
CA THR A 254 -11.48 13.01 3.26
C THR A 254 -11.93 11.87 4.17
N GLN A 255 -11.42 11.88 5.40
CA GLN A 255 -11.82 10.93 6.44
C GLN A 255 -12.74 11.65 7.44
N ILE A 256 -13.79 10.97 7.91
CA ILE A 256 -14.72 11.51 8.92
C ILE A 256 -15.03 10.40 9.92
N LEU A 257 -15.01 10.73 11.20
CA LEU A 257 -15.47 9.85 12.26
C LEU A 257 -16.79 10.37 12.79
N LEU A 258 -17.82 9.54 12.78
CA LEU A 258 -19.16 9.86 13.27
C LEU A 258 -19.53 8.95 14.44
N LYS A 259 -20.43 9.44 15.29
CA LYS A 259 -21.15 8.59 16.26
C LYS A 259 -22.20 7.74 15.55
N SER A 260 -22.79 6.80 16.28
CA SER A 260 -23.84 5.92 15.78
C SER A 260 -25.12 6.66 15.34
N ASP A 261 -25.35 7.86 15.86
CA ASP A 261 -26.45 8.76 15.50
C ASP A 261 -26.11 9.69 14.31
N PHE A 262 -24.99 9.44 13.61
CA PHE A 262 -24.47 10.26 12.52
C PHE A 262 -23.94 11.66 12.90
N SER A 263 -23.90 12.02 14.18
CA SER A 263 -23.24 13.25 14.61
C SER A 263 -21.71 13.14 14.46
N GLU A 264 -21.06 14.23 14.03
CA GLU A 264 -19.63 14.23 13.75
C GLU A 264 -18.79 14.26 15.03
N ILE A 265 -17.77 13.41 15.08
CA ILE A 265 -16.75 13.41 16.14
C ILE A 265 -15.56 14.26 15.69
N THR A 266 -14.96 13.91 14.55
CA THR A 266 -13.77 14.61 14.02
C THR A 266 -13.47 14.23 12.58
N ARG A 267 -12.68 15.07 11.92
CA ARG A 267 -12.09 14.88 10.58
C ARG A 267 -10.56 14.83 10.60
N SER A 268 -9.96 15.15 11.74
CA SER A 268 -8.51 15.17 11.93
C SER A 268 -8.00 13.75 12.18
N ILE A 269 -8.13 12.91 11.15
CA ILE A 269 -7.85 11.48 11.22
C ILE A 269 -6.53 11.20 10.47
N PRO A 270 -5.55 10.56 11.11
CA PRO A 270 -4.27 10.27 10.45
C PRO A 270 -4.46 9.23 9.34
N ARG A 271 -3.64 9.34 8.30
CA ARG A 271 -3.73 8.47 7.11
C ARG A 271 -2.78 7.28 7.15
N GLN A 272 -1.72 7.33 7.97
CA GLN A 272 -0.74 6.26 8.03
C GLN A 272 -1.26 5.09 8.86
N PRO A 273 -0.93 3.83 8.53
CA PRO A 273 -1.57 2.67 9.14
C PRO A 273 -1.41 2.58 10.67
N ALA A 274 -0.19 2.76 11.18
CA ALA A 274 0.08 2.69 12.63
C ALA A 274 -0.65 3.80 13.41
N ASP A 275 -0.66 5.02 12.86
CA ASP A 275 -1.33 6.17 13.47
C ASP A 275 -2.84 6.02 13.40
N LEU A 276 -3.37 5.56 12.26
CA LEU A 276 -4.79 5.30 12.07
C LEU A 276 -5.27 4.22 13.04
N TYR A 277 -4.52 3.13 13.18
CA TYR A 277 -4.84 2.09 14.16
C TYR A 277 -4.87 2.66 15.59
N SER A 278 -3.84 3.39 15.99
CA SER A 278 -3.74 3.98 17.33
C SER A 278 -4.85 5.02 17.58
N PHE A 279 -5.16 5.83 16.58
CA PHE A 279 -6.24 6.81 16.61
C PHE A 279 -7.60 6.13 16.77
N LEU A 280 -7.90 5.13 15.94
CA LEU A 280 -9.15 4.38 15.99
C LEU A 280 -9.29 3.60 17.31
N GLY A 281 -8.19 3.17 17.92
CA GLY A 281 -8.16 2.56 19.25
C GLY A 281 -8.91 3.37 20.31
N LYS A 282 -8.79 4.70 20.25
CA LYS A 282 -9.41 5.63 21.20
C LYS A 282 -10.94 5.72 21.07
N TYR A 283 -11.49 5.33 19.93
CA TYR A 283 -12.92 5.48 19.60
C TYR A 283 -13.63 4.15 19.33
N SER A 284 -12.92 3.04 19.48
CA SER A 284 -13.44 1.70 19.24
C SER A 284 -14.42 1.32 20.36
N LYS A 285 -15.68 1.08 19.99
CA LYS A 285 -16.69 0.52 20.90
C LYS A 285 -16.70 -0.99 20.73
N THR A 286 -15.70 -1.67 21.31
CA THR A 286 -15.74 -3.13 21.45
C THR A 286 -16.55 -3.49 22.69
N SER A 287 -17.50 -4.43 22.55
CA SER A 287 -18.22 -5.01 23.69
C SER A 287 -17.25 -5.84 24.54
N PRO A 288 -17.31 -5.81 25.88
CA PRO A 288 -16.29 -6.40 26.74
C PRO A 288 -16.44 -7.93 26.85
N GLU A 289 -15.30 -8.63 26.87
CA GLU A 289 -15.11 -9.89 27.60
C GLU A 289 -13.71 -9.90 28.26
N PRO A 290 -13.51 -10.69 29.33
CA PRO A 290 -12.93 -10.20 30.58
C PRO A 290 -11.43 -10.44 30.73
N GLY A 291 -10.80 -9.52 31.48
CA GLY A 291 -9.61 -9.78 32.29
C GLY A 291 -8.27 -9.45 31.63
N ASP A 292 -7.79 -8.22 31.81
CA ASP A 292 -6.55 -8.05 32.56
C ASP A 292 -6.56 -6.70 33.28
N ASN A 293 -6.25 -6.77 34.56
CA ASN A 293 -6.36 -5.66 35.49
C ASN A 293 -4.98 -5.01 35.55
N GLN A 294 -4.81 -3.80 35.01
CA GLN A 294 -3.75 -2.92 35.49
C GLN A 294 -4.08 -1.44 35.28
N THR A 295 -4.41 -0.85 36.43
CA THR A 295 -4.31 0.52 36.91
C THR A 295 -3.72 1.60 36.00
N THR A 296 -4.45 2.71 35.97
CA THR A 296 -4.03 4.07 35.61
C THR A 296 -2.69 4.47 36.20
N ASP A 297 -1.85 5.12 35.39
CA ASP A 297 -0.94 6.15 35.87
C ASP A 297 -0.85 7.32 34.89
N THR A 298 -0.75 8.52 35.45
CA THR A 298 -0.83 9.83 34.83
C THR A 298 0.57 10.40 34.74
N GLN A 299 1.27 10.42 33.59
CA GLN A 299 2.51 11.21 33.47
C GLN A 299 2.77 11.82 32.07
N THR A 300 2.76 13.15 32.07
CA THR A 300 3.74 14.11 31.51
C THR A 300 4.48 13.80 30.21
N GLY A 301 4.37 14.73 29.25
CA GLY A 301 5.10 14.73 27.98
C GLY A 301 6.61 14.86 28.14
N GLU A 302 7.33 13.90 27.56
CA GLU A 302 8.77 13.96 27.38
C GLU A 302 9.14 14.92 26.25
N SER A 303 10.03 15.86 26.55
CA SER A 303 10.68 16.72 25.57
C SER A 303 12.08 16.20 25.31
N PHE A 304 12.39 15.88 24.05
CA PHE A 304 13.73 15.49 23.63
C PHE A 304 14.46 16.70 23.06
N ARG A 305 15.72 16.92 23.48
CA ARG A 305 16.60 17.97 22.95
C ARG A 305 17.62 17.31 22.01
N PHE A 306 17.71 17.81 20.78
CA PHE A 306 18.78 17.46 19.82
C PHE A 306 19.41 18.76 19.32
N THR A 307 20.72 18.82 19.15
CA THR A 307 21.42 19.99 18.56
C THR A 307 22.40 19.52 17.51
N VAL A 308 22.17 19.74 16.20
CA VAL A 308 23.25 19.91 15.20
C VAL A 308 22.78 20.80 14.03
N THR A 309 23.72 21.47 13.36
CA THR A 309 23.50 22.68 12.55
C THR A 309 23.50 22.43 11.03
N LEU A 310 22.39 21.90 10.50
CA LEU A 310 21.53 22.62 9.53
C LEU A 310 20.56 23.36 10.47
N SER A 311 21.07 24.46 11.03
CA SER A 311 20.78 24.99 12.37
C SER A 311 19.38 24.68 12.85
N GLY A 312 19.24 23.85 13.89
CA GLY A 312 18.04 23.92 14.72
C GLY A 312 17.61 22.63 15.40
N THR A 313 16.76 22.80 16.40
CA THR A 313 16.16 21.70 17.15
C THR A 313 14.87 21.28 16.48
N PHE A 314 14.79 20.01 16.05
CA PHE A 314 13.55 19.41 15.60
C PHE A 314 12.72 18.98 16.81
N ARG A 315 11.52 19.53 16.94
CA ARG A 315 10.56 19.18 18.00
C ARG A 315 9.24 18.76 17.38
N LYS A 316 8.71 17.62 17.84
CA LYS A 316 7.32 17.24 17.57
C LYS A 316 6.41 18.08 18.46
N GLU A 317 5.53 18.88 17.87
CA GLU A 317 4.58 19.71 18.62
C GLU A 317 3.21 19.06 18.74
N SER A 318 2.82 18.24 17.76
CA SER A 318 1.56 17.48 17.76
C SER A 318 1.64 16.33 16.76
N ASP A 319 0.55 15.56 16.62
CA ASP A 319 0.46 14.48 15.64
C ASP A 319 0.84 14.97 14.24
N ASN A 320 1.90 14.37 13.71
CA ASN A 320 2.53 14.68 12.43
C ASN A 320 3.03 16.12 12.25
N ASN A 321 2.97 17.02 13.23
CA ASN A 321 3.56 18.36 13.12
C ASN A 321 4.89 18.43 13.84
N TRP A 322 5.89 18.86 13.09
CA TRP A 322 7.25 19.06 13.55
C TRP A 322 7.64 20.51 13.32
N VAL A 323 8.50 21.04 14.17
CA VAL A 323 9.13 22.34 13.96
C VAL A 323 10.62 22.18 14.04
N ARG A 324 11.35 22.88 13.17
CA ARG A 324 12.78 23.15 13.36
C ARG A 324 12.91 24.58 13.83
N ILE A 325 13.53 24.78 15.00
CA ILE A 325 13.88 26.11 15.49
C ILE A 325 15.36 26.30 15.27
N THR A 326 15.75 27.21 14.38
CA THR A 326 17.16 27.46 14.06
C THR A 326 17.91 28.14 15.21
N LYS A 327 19.24 28.17 15.12
CA LYS A 327 20.07 28.93 16.09
C LYS A 327 19.77 30.43 16.06
N SER A 328 19.29 30.98 14.94
CA SER A 328 18.83 32.36 14.81
C SER A 328 17.39 32.58 15.33
N GLY A 329 16.73 31.52 15.80
CA GLY A 329 15.35 31.57 16.30
C GLY A 329 14.29 31.44 15.21
N GLU A 330 14.68 31.20 13.96
CA GLU A 330 13.72 30.99 12.86
C GLU A 330 12.98 29.67 13.04
N ARG A 331 11.66 29.72 12.88
CA ARG A 331 10.79 28.56 13.00
C ARG A 331 10.40 28.08 11.60
N GLU A 332 10.83 26.88 11.25
CA GLU A 332 10.37 26.16 10.06
C GLU A 332 9.42 25.04 10.48
N GLU A 333 8.33 24.85 9.74
CA GLU A 333 7.33 23.84 10.07
C GLU A 333 7.43 22.67 9.10
N PHE A 334 7.22 21.48 9.64
CA PHE A 334 7.31 20.23 8.91
C PHE A 334 6.10 19.37 9.20
N THR A 335 5.74 18.56 8.21
CA THR A 335 4.79 17.48 8.37
C THR A 335 5.54 16.16 8.37
N GLU A 336 5.34 15.32 9.39
CA GLU A 336 5.79 13.92 9.36
C GLU A 336 4.99 13.18 8.30
N THR A 337 5.68 12.77 7.25
CA THR A 337 5.07 12.09 6.11
C THR A 337 5.17 10.57 6.23
N ARG A 338 6.22 10.09 6.91
CA ARG A 338 6.45 8.68 7.15
C ARG A 338 7.41 8.49 8.32
N ARG A 339 7.22 7.45 9.11
CA ARG A 339 8.16 7.00 10.15
C ARG A 339 8.38 5.50 10.01
N GLY A 340 9.61 5.07 10.24
CA GLY A 340 9.97 3.67 10.37
C GLY A 340 11.12 3.55 11.37
N ASN A 341 11.51 2.32 11.68
CA ASN A 341 12.45 2.00 12.76
C ASN A 341 13.85 2.65 12.63
N GLN A 342 14.18 3.20 11.46
CA GLN A 342 15.46 3.85 11.18
C GLN A 342 15.32 5.35 10.95
N PHE A 343 14.21 5.82 10.35
CA PHE A 343 14.09 7.21 9.90
C PHE A 343 12.67 7.76 10.06
N ILE A 344 12.61 9.03 10.47
CA ILE A 344 11.44 9.91 10.45
C ILE A 344 11.58 10.82 9.22
N VAL A 345 10.62 10.77 8.32
CA VAL A 345 10.58 11.56 7.09
C VAL A 345 9.69 12.76 7.27
N LEU A 346 10.30 13.94 7.27
CA LEU A 346 9.65 15.23 7.41
C LEU A 346 9.59 15.92 6.05
N GLN A 347 8.47 16.57 5.73
CA GLN A 347 8.36 17.46 4.59
C GLN A 347 8.19 18.89 5.09
N SER A 348 9.07 19.80 4.65
CA SER A 348 8.94 21.23 4.93
C SER A 348 7.61 21.75 4.37
N LYS A 349 6.84 22.45 5.21
CA LYS A 349 5.59 23.09 4.76
C LYS A 349 5.86 24.23 3.79
N GLN A 350 7.00 24.92 3.96
CA GLN A 350 7.45 26.04 3.15
C GLN A 350 8.06 25.59 1.82
N SER A 351 9.17 24.84 1.86
CA SER A 351 9.94 24.50 0.66
C SER A 351 9.48 23.23 -0.06
N LYS A 352 8.59 22.45 0.57
CA LYS A 352 8.19 21.10 0.15
C LYS A 352 9.34 20.08 0.09
N GLN A 353 10.54 20.46 0.54
CA GLN A 353 11.70 19.58 0.63
C GLN A 353 11.47 18.48 1.66
N TYR A 354 11.93 17.27 1.37
CA TYR A 354 11.91 16.17 2.33
C TYR A 354 13.25 16.00 3.03
N ILE A 355 13.18 15.74 4.33
CA ILE A 355 14.29 15.46 5.24
C ILE A 355 14.02 14.13 5.93
N ALA A 356 14.99 13.22 5.93
CA ALA A 356 14.96 12.01 6.75
C ALA A 356 15.88 12.19 7.96
N LEU A 357 15.29 12.21 9.15
CA LEU A 357 15.98 12.24 10.43
C LEU A 357 16.14 10.81 10.97
N PRO A 358 17.34 10.34 11.31
CA PRO A 358 17.52 9.01 11.85
C PRO A 358 17.00 8.91 13.29
N GLU A 359 16.21 7.87 13.58
CA GLU A 359 15.62 7.65 14.91
C GLU A 359 16.67 7.33 15.98
N LYS A 360 17.80 6.71 15.61
CA LYS A 360 18.85 6.26 16.56
C LYS A 360 20.14 7.09 16.46
N GLY A 361 20.04 8.31 15.91
CA GLY A 361 21.21 9.10 15.55
C GLY A 361 21.90 8.61 14.28
N GLY A 362 22.85 9.39 13.77
CA GLY A 362 23.56 9.13 12.51
C GLY A 362 23.21 10.12 11.39
N PRO A 363 23.45 9.77 10.11
CA PRO A 363 23.36 10.73 9.02
C PRO A 363 21.93 11.18 8.69
N VAL A 364 21.76 12.47 8.45
CA VAL A 364 20.54 13.05 7.89
C VAL A 364 20.56 12.90 6.37
N TYR A 365 19.40 12.70 5.75
CA TYR A 365 19.26 12.66 4.30
C TYR A 365 18.30 13.73 3.81
N LEU A 366 18.61 14.33 2.67
CA LEU A 366 17.73 15.24 1.93
C LEU A 366 17.23 14.53 0.68
N TYR A 367 15.98 14.76 0.29
CA TYR A 367 15.47 14.28 -0.98
C TYR A 367 15.70 15.32 -2.08
N THR A 368 16.56 14.98 -3.03
CA THR A 368 16.99 15.84 -4.13
C THR A 368 17.01 15.01 -5.42
N GLU A 369 16.42 15.56 -6.50
CA GLU A 369 16.41 14.93 -7.83
C GLU A 369 15.91 13.47 -7.86
N GLY A 370 14.93 13.15 -7.02
CA GLY A 370 14.34 11.81 -6.97
C GLY A 370 15.13 10.78 -6.15
N LYS A 371 16.16 11.21 -5.41
CA LYS A 371 16.99 10.32 -4.57
C LYS A 371 17.23 10.92 -3.19
N TRP A 372 17.44 10.05 -2.21
CA TRP A 372 17.94 10.44 -0.90
C TRP A 372 19.45 10.62 -0.96
N GLN A 373 19.89 11.85 -0.69
CA GLN A 373 21.31 12.18 -0.61
C GLN A 373 21.66 12.44 0.84
N LYS A 374 22.75 11.81 1.31
CA LYS A 374 23.29 12.09 2.63
C LYS A 374 23.63 13.58 2.68
N ALA A 375 23.05 14.27 3.64
CA ALA A 375 23.31 15.67 3.84
C ALA A 375 24.77 15.80 4.34
N ALA A 376 25.60 16.59 3.65
CA ALA A 376 27.02 16.74 3.99
C ALA A 376 27.23 17.55 5.28
N GLY A 377 27.86 16.94 6.29
CA GLY A 377 28.12 17.60 7.58
C GLY A 377 26.97 17.52 8.59
N TYR A 378 25.97 16.65 8.37
CA TYR A 378 24.80 16.54 9.24
C TYR A 378 24.64 15.14 9.83
N THR A 379 24.71 15.09 11.14
CA THR A 379 24.49 13.91 11.97
C THR A 379 23.53 14.27 13.10
N VAL A 380 22.61 13.39 13.43
CA VAL A 380 21.82 13.49 14.66
C VAL A 380 22.60 12.77 15.74
N ASP A 381 23.04 13.48 16.77
CA ASP A 381 23.48 12.87 18.02
C ASP A 381 22.23 12.74 18.90
N ARG A 382 21.93 11.51 19.31
CA ARG A 382 20.75 11.20 20.12
C ARG A 382 21.10 11.20 21.60
#